data_AF-A0A917K5J7-F1
#
_entry.id   AF-A0A917K5J7-F1
#
_cell.length_a   1.000
_cell.length_b   1.000
_cell.length_c   1.000
_cell.angle_alpha   90.00
_cell.angle_beta   90.00
_cell.angle_gamma   90.00
#
_symmetry.space_group_name_H-M   'P 1'
#
loop_
_entity.id
_entity.type
_entity.pdbx_description
1 polymer ?
#
loop_
_entity_poly.entity_id
_entity_poly.type
_entity_poly.pdbx_seq_one_letter_code
_entity_poly.pdbx_strand_id
1 'polypeptide(L)'
;MVGVSGVTGGTAAGKGRRVRNGASGFSLGSASTGAAAAAQAAAPAQAVGLLALQEAGPVAERDSRARKRGEALLQSLSELQLGLLGGRLDPARLRAMAALVPGEEAADPALAAAISAIRLRARVELARHGLEAASSSD
;
A
#
# COMPACT_ATOMS: atom_id res chain seq x y z
N MET A 1 -20.76 -26.51 4.11
CA MET A 1 -21.01 -25.26 4.85
C MET A 1 -20.50 -25.45 6.27
N VAL A 2 -19.23 -25.14 6.51
CA VAL A 2 -18.56 -25.42 7.79
C VAL A 2 -18.38 -24.09 8.51
N GLY A 3 -19.14 -23.90 9.58
CA GLY A 3 -18.98 -22.76 10.49
C GLY A 3 -17.88 -23.05 11.50
N VAL A 4 -17.03 -22.06 11.76
CA VAL A 4 -16.06 -22.10 12.86
C VAL A 4 -16.57 -21.23 13.99
N SER A 5 -16.86 -21.89 15.11
CA SER A 5 -17.28 -21.30 16.38
C SER A 5 -16.12 -20.55 17.05
N GLY A 6 -16.46 -19.41 17.65
CA GLY A 6 -15.53 -18.53 18.35
C GLY A 6 -14.94 -19.13 19.62
N VAL A 7 -13.76 -18.62 20.00
CA VAL A 7 -13.14 -18.88 21.30
C VAL A 7 -13.37 -17.69 22.22
N THR A 8 -13.96 -17.98 23.37
CA THR A 8 -14.24 -17.05 24.46
C THR A 8 -13.16 -17.15 25.54
N GLY A 9 -12.70 -15.99 26.02
CA GLY A 9 -12.46 -15.71 27.44
C GLY A 9 -11.32 -16.43 28.17
N GLY A 10 -10.29 -15.66 28.54
CA GLY A 10 -9.30 -16.04 29.55
C GLY A 10 -8.93 -14.83 30.42
N THR A 11 -9.16 -14.97 31.73
CA THR A 11 -9.23 -13.99 32.82
C THR A 11 -7.96 -13.23 33.20
N ALA A 12 -8.17 -12.08 33.81
CA ALA A 12 -7.18 -11.24 34.48
C ALA A 12 -6.68 -11.78 35.84
N ALA A 13 -5.59 -11.14 36.29
CA ALA A 13 -5.11 -10.93 37.66
C ALA A 13 -4.06 -11.91 38.25
N GLY A 14 -2.91 -11.33 38.60
CA GLY A 14 -1.90 -11.92 39.47
C GLY A 14 -0.95 -10.85 40.01
N LYS A 15 -1.28 -10.28 41.17
CA LYS A 15 -0.52 -9.29 41.92
C LYS A 15 0.27 -10.01 43.02
N GLY A 16 1.60 -9.85 43.08
CA GLY A 16 2.44 -10.36 44.16
C GLY A 16 3.76 -9.59 44.22
N ARG A 17 3.84 -8.54 45.05
CA ARG A 17 4.41 -8.50 46.41
C ARG A 17 5.91 -8.18 46.40
N ARG A 18 6.17 -6.90 46.70
CA ARG A 18 7.48 -6.36 47.08
C ARG A 18 8.03 -7.08 48.32
N VAL A 19 9.31 -7.41 48.28
CA VAL A 19 10.14 -7.64 49.47
C VAL A 19 11.26 -6.61 49.42
N ARG A 20 11.25 -5.69 50.39
CA ARG A 20 12.39 -4.86 50.78
C ARG A 20 13.28 -5.69 51.69
N ASN A 21 14.59 -5.56 51.56
CA ASN A 21 15.54 -5.55 52.67
C ASN A 21 16.92 -5.13 52.16
N GLY A 22 17.61 -4.26 52.90
CA GLY A 22 19.02 -3.93 52.67
C GLY A 22 19.29 -2.43 52.79
N ALA A 23 19.76 -2.02 53.96
CA ALA A 23 20.09 -0.65 54.33
C ALA A 23 21.43 -0.17 53.76
N SER A 24 21.62 1.16 53.86
CA SER A 24 22.89 1.90 53.90
C SER A 24 23.43 2.48 52.58
N GLY A 25 23.63 3.82 52.59
CA GLY A 25 24.68 4.47 51.80
C GLY A 25 24.21 5.55 50.83
N PHE A 26 24.00 6.78 51.31
CA PHE A 26 24.13 7.97 50.49
C PHE A 26 25.60 8.40 50.49
N SER A 27 26.25 8.46 49.32
CA SER A 27 27.59 9.03 49.17
C SER A 27 27.61 10.01 48.00
N LEU A 28 27.89 11.29 48.30
CA LEU A 28 28.20 12.30 47.30
C LEU A 28 29.69 12.22 46.97
N GLY A 29 30.03 11.66 45.81
CA GLY A 29 31.34 11.83 45.20
C GLY A 29 31.49 13.26 44.70
N SER A 30 32.25 14.08 45.41
CA SER A 30 32.68 15.41 44.98
C SER A 30 33.98 15.35 44.19
N ALA A 31 34.15 16.35 43.32
CA ALA A 31 35.35 16.81 42.62
C ALA A 31 35.66 16.24 41.21
N SER A 32 35.04 16.90 40.24
CA SER A 32 35.68 17.67 39.13
C SER A 32 36.79 17.02 38.29
N THR A 33 36.54 16.91 36.98
CA THR A 33 37.31 17.57 35.89
C THR A 33 36.77 17.13 34.53
N GLY A 34 36.71 18.06 33.57
CA GLY A 34 36.57 17.73 32.15
C GLY A 34 35.40 18.40 31.44
N ALA A 35 35.63 19.60 30.93
CA ALA A 35 34.85 20.12 29.82
C ALA A 35 35.04 19.21 28.60
N ALA A 36 33.95 18.69 28.02
CA ALA A 36 33.81 18.46 26.59
C ALA A 36 32.34 18.15 26.29
N ALA A 37 31.76 18.94 25.41
CA ALA A 37 30.43 18.73 24.86
C ALA A 37 30.30 17.32 24.26
N ALA A 38 29.39 16.50 24.78
CA ALA A 38 28.81 15.41 24.01
C ALA A 38 27.50 15.93 23.44
N ALA A 39 27.58 16.63 22.31
CA ALA A 39 26.45 16.67 21.40
C ALA A 39 26.16 15.20 21.05
N GLN A 40 25.09 14.63 21.62
CA GLN A 40 24.54 13.38 21.11
C GLN A 40 24.23 13.66 19.64
N ALA A 41 25.09 13.13 18.76
CA ALA A 41 24.83 13.07 17.35
C ALA A 41 23.48 12.37 17.19
N ALA A 42 22.45 13.15 16.87
CA ALA A 42 21.25 12.62 16.27
C ALA A 42 21.72 11.96 14.97
N ALA A 43 21.99 10.65 15.02
CA ALA A 43 22.20 9.85 13.83
C ALA A 43 21.02 10.15 12.88
N PRO A 44 21.28 10.36 11.58
CA PRO A 44 20.25 10.83 10.69
C PRO A 44 19.20 9.72 10.54
N ALA A 45 18.09 9.85 11.26
CA ALA A 45 16.88 9.07 10.99
C ALA A 45 16.46 9.16 9.51
N GLN A 46 16.91 10.22 8.82
CA GLN A 46 16.76 10.42 7.39
C GLN A 46 17.55 9.42 6.52
N ALA A 47 18.70 8.90 6.98
CA ALA A 47 19.47 7.93 6.20
C ALA A 47 18.84 6.53 6.17
N VAL A 48 18.16 6.14 7.27
CA VAL A 48 17.42 4.86 7.33
C VAL A 48 16.18 4.90 6.42
N GLY A 49 15.52 6.07 6.34
CA GLY A 49 14.38 6.28 5.44
C GLY A 49 14.72 6.16 3.94
N LEU A 50 15.94 6.56 3.54
CA LEU A 50 16.39 6.43 2.16
C LEU A 50 16.77 5.00 1.79
N LEU A 51 17.34 4.21 2.72
CA LEU A 51 17.68 2.80 2.47
C LEU A 51 16.41 1.94 2.34
N ALA A 52 15.41 2.17 3.20
CA ALA A 52 14.11 1.49 3.12
C ALA A 52 13.35 1.79 1.80
N LEU A 53 13.59 2.96 1.20
CA LEU A 53 13.04 3.32 -0.11
C LEU A 53 13.80 2.64 -1.27
N GLN A 54 15.11 2.38 -1.10
CA GLN A 54 15.93 1.66 -2.08
C GLN A 54 15.65 0.16 -2.13
N GLU A 55 15.09 -0.41 -1.07
CA GLU A 55 14.64 -1.82 -1.02
C GLU A 55 13.26 -2.05 -1.63
N ALA A 56 12.51 -0.99 -2.00
CA ALA A 56 11.28 -1.11 -2.78
C ALA A 56 11.65 -1.54 -4.22
N GLY A 57 11.97 -2.82 -4.37
CA GLY A 57 12.51 -3.38 -5.59
C GLY A 57 11.54 -3.30 -6.78
N PRO A 58 11.95 -3.83 -7.95
CA PRO A 58 11.18 -3.78 -9.20
C PRO A 58 9.74 -4.32 -9.08
N VAL A 59 9.47 -5.17 -8.08
CA VAL A 59 8.14 -5.67 -7.72
C VAL A 59 7.21 -4.57 -7.22
N ALA A 60 7.65 -3.79 -6.22
CA ALA A 60 6.84 -2.74 -5.61
C ALA A 60 6.52 -1.63 -6.62
N GLU A 61 7.47 -1.29 -7.48
CA GLU A 61 7.23 -0.37 -8.59
C GLU A 61 6.25 -0.93 -9.62
N ARG A 62 6.35 -2.22 -9.97
CA ARG A 62 5.42 -2.88 -10.90
C ARG A 62 3.99 -2.82 -10.36
N ASP A 63 3.80 -3.14 -9.08
CA ASP A 63 2.49 -3.07 -8.42
C ASP A 63 1.96 -1.63 -8.36
N SER A 64 2.82 -0.65 -8.06
CA SER A 64 2.44 0.76 -8.06
C SER A 64 1.99 1.23 -9.45
N ARG A 65 2.72 0.87 -10.51
CA ARG A 65 2.35 1.16 -11.91
C ARG A 65 1.04 0.48 -12.30
N ALA A 66 0.86 -0.78 -11.93
CA ALA A 66 -0.35 -1.54 -12.21
C ALA A 66 -1.57 -0.94 -11.49
N ARG A 67 -1.43 -0.58 -10.21
CA ARG A 67 -2.49 0.08 -9.41
C ARG A 67 -2.94 1.39 -10.03
N LYS A 68 -2.01 2.29 -10.36
CA LYS A 68 -2.31 3.58 -11.00
C LYS A 68 -3.06 3.39 -12.32
N ARG A 69 -2.68 2.38 -13.12
CA ARG A 69 -3.38 2.04 -14.37
C ARG A 69 -4.80 1.53 -14.10
N GLY A 70 -4.98 0.68 -13.09
CA GLY A 70 -6.29 0.19 -12.66
C GLY A 70 -7.23 1.33 -12.22
N GLU A 71 -6.72 2.26 -11.42
CA GLU A 71 -7.45 3.47 -11.00
C GLU A 71 -7.85 4.34 -12.19
N ALA A 72 -6.93 4.56 -13.15
CA ALA A 72 -7.23 5.30 -14.37
C ALA A 72 -8.32 4.62 -15.22
N LEU A 73 -8.32 3.29 -15.32
CA LEU A 73 -9.39 2.53 -15.99
C LEU A 73 -10.74 2.68 -15.28
N LEU A 74 -10.77 2.57 -13.95
CA LEU A 74 -12.00 2.76 -13.17
C LEU A 74 -12.58 4.17 -13.33
N GLN A 75 -11.71 5.19 -13.32
CA GLN A 75 -12.11 6.56 -13.56
C GLN A 75 -12.69 6.73 -14.96
N SER A 76 -12.02 6.17 -15.98
CA SER A 76 -12.48 6.23 -17.38
C SER A 76 -13.84 5.53 -17.57
N LEU A 77 -14.05 4.38 -16.94
CA LEU A 77 -15.33 3.66 -16.95
C LEU A 77 -16.45 4.48 -16.26
N SER A 78 -16.14 5.10 -15.13
CA SER A 78 -17.09 5.95 -14.39
C SER A 78 -17.51 7.15 -15.22
N GLU A 79 -16.54 7.78 -15.89
CA GLU A 79 -16.76 8.89 -16.80
C GLU A 79 -17.57 8.51 -18.06
N LEU A 80 -17.34 7.31 -18.60
CA LEU A 80 -18.15 6.75 -19.68
C LEU A 80 -19.60 6.57 -19.21
N GLN A 81 -19.81 5.96 -18.04
CA GLN A 81 -21.14 5.75 -17.47
C GLN A 81 -21.89 7.08 -17.28
N LEU A 82 -21.23 8.09 -16.71
CA LEU A 82 -21.82 9.42 -16.55
C LEU A 82 -22.18 10.07 -17.90
N GLY A 83 -21.32 9.91 -18.91
CA GLY A 83 -21.60 10.37 -20.28
C GLY A 83 -22.86 9.72 -20.84
N LEU A 84 -22.94 8.38 -20.77
CA LEU A 84 -24.06 7.61 -21.27
C LEU A 84 -25.39 7.95 -20.58
N LEU A 85 -25.37 8.14 -19.26
CA LEU A 85 -26.55 8.61 -18.52
C LEU A 85 -27.02 9.99 -18.96
N GLY A 86 -26.09 10.85 -19.40
CA GLY A 86 -26.39 12.15 -19.99
C GLY A 86 -26.65 12.13 -21.50
N GLY A 87 -26.74 10.95 -22.14
CA GLY A 87 -26.95 10.79 -23.58
C GLY A 87 -25.76 11.22 -24.44
N ARG A 88 -24.55 11.30 -23.88
CA ARG A 88 -23.33 11.71 -24.58
C ARG A 88 -22.33 10.57 -24.66
N LEU A 89 -21.74 10.39 -25.83
CA LEU A 89 -20.62 9.46 -26.04
C LEU A 89 -19.45 10.22 -26.66
N ASP A 90 -18.31 10.26 -25.96
CA ASP A 90 -17.10 10.89 -26.45
C ASP A 90 -16.13 9.83 -27.03
N PRO A 91 -15.94 9.79 -28.36
CA PRO A 91 -15.03 8.83 -28.98
C PRO A 91 -13.56 9.08 -28.61
N ALA A 92 -13.16 10.30 -28.23
CA ALA A 92 -11.80 10.55 -27.75
C ALA A 92 -11.55 9.85 -26.41
N ARG A 93 -12.52 9.90 -25.50
CA ARG A 93 -12.46 9.20 -24.21
C ARG A 93 -12.40 7.69 -24.36
N LEU A 94 -13.17 7.11 -25.28
CA LEU A 94 -13.10 5.67 -25.55
C LEU A 94 -11.71 5.26 -26.06
N ARG A 95 -11.09 6.05 -26.95
CA ARG A 95 -9.71 5.79 -27.41
C ARG A 95 -8.69 5.92 -26.29
N ALA A 96 -8.84 6.92 -25.42
CA ALA A 96 -7.99 7.07 -24.24
C ALA A 96 -8.11 5.86 -23.30
N MET A 97 -9.33 5.35 -23.09
CA MET A 97 -9.56 4.13 -22.31
C MET A 97 -8.90 2.91 -22.95
N ALA A 98 -8.98 2.76 -24.28
CA ALA A 98 -8.33 1.67 -25.02
C ALA A 98 -6.81 1.67 -24.83
N ALA A 99 -6.18 2.85 -24.75
CA ALA A 99 -4.74 2.97 -24.49
C ALA A 99 -4.34 2.58 -23.05
N LEU A 100 -5.28 2.57 -22.09
CA LEU A 100 -5.03 2.17 -20.70
C LEU A 100 -5.19 0.66 -20.46
N VAL A 101 -5.88 -0.06 -21.36
CA VAL A 101 -6.07 -1.52 -21.26
C VAL A 101 -4.74 -2.29 -21.32
N PRO A 102 -3.81 -2.01 -22.24
CA PRO A 102 -2.57 -2.77 -22.33
C PRO A 102 -1.61 -2.49 -21.17
N GLY A 103 -0.78 -3.48 -20.90
CA GLY A 103 0.46 -3.35 -20.14
C GLY A 103 0.63 -4.40 -19.05
N GLU A 104 1.78 -4.34 -18.39
CA GLU A 104 2.23 -5.31 -17.38
C GLU A 104 1.17 -5.66 -16.34
N GLU A 105 1.15 -6.93 -15.93
CA GLU A 105 0.42 -7.41 -14.76
C GLU A 105 1.11 -6.99 -13.47
N ALA A 106 0.33 -6.92 -12.38
CA ALA A 106 0.90 -6.74 -11.06
C ALA A 106 1.66 -8.00 -10.63
N ALA A 107 2.68 -7.83 -9.80
CA ALA A 107 3.38 -8.95 -9.18
C ALA A 107 2.59 -9.56 -8.02
N ASP A 108 1.82 -8.74 -7.28
CA ASP A 108 0.85 -9.24 -6.31
C ASP A 108 -0.33 -9.93 -7.04
N PRO A 109 -0.56 -11.25 -6.84
CA PRO A 109 -1.63 -11.99 -7.50
C PRO A 109 -3.03 -11.43 -7.24
N ALA A 110 -3.29 -10.91 -6.04
CA ALA A 110 -4.60 -10.35 -5.71
C ALA A 110 -4.86 -9.07 -6.48
N LEU A 111 -3.85 -8.19 -6.56
CA LEU A 111 -3.90 -6.98 -7.37
C LEU A 111 -4.00 -7.29 -8.86
N ALA A 112 -3.25 -8.28 -9.35
CA ALA A 112 -3.29 -8.72 -10.74
C ALA A 112 -4.70 -9.18 -11.14
N ALA A 113 -5.33 -10.02 -10.32
CA ALA A 113 -6.70 -10.50 -10.54
C ALA A 113 -7.71 -9.35 -10.57
N ALA A 114 -7.62 -8.39 -9.63
CA ALA A 114 -8.51 -7.23 -9.60
C ALA A 114 -8.35 -6.35 -10.86
N ILE A 115 -7.11 -6.07 -11.27
CA ILE A 115 -6.83 -5.28 -12.49
C ILE A 115 -7.29 -6.02 -13.74
N SER A 116 -7.10 -7.34 -13.81
CA SER A 116 -7.58 -8.17 -14.93
C SER A 116 -9.10 -8.10 -15.09
N ALA A 117 -9.85 -8.17 -13.98
CA ALA A 117 -11.30 -8.01 -14.00
C ALA A 117 -11.73 -6.62 -14.51
N ILE A 118 -11.03 -5.55 -14.08
CA ILE A 118 -11.28 -4.18 -14.56
C ILE A 118 -10.98 -4.08 -16.07
N ARG A 119 -9.86 -4.65 -16.54
CA ARG A 119 -9.49 -4.69 -17.96
C ARG A 119 -10.51 -5.44 -18.80
N LEU A 120 -11.02 -6.58 -18.33
CA LEU A 120 -12.06 -7.33 -19.00
C LEU A 120 -13.31 -6.47 -19.19
N ARG A 121 -13.74 -5.75 -18.14
CA ARG A 121 -14.87 -4.83 -18.23
C ARG A 121 -14.62 -3.73 -19.25
N ALA A 122 -13.43 -3.11 -19.24
CA ALA A 122 -13.05 -2.09 -20.22
C ALA A 122 -13.06 -2.63 -21.65
N ARG A 123 -12.54 -3.84 -21.90
CA ARG A 123 -12.57 -4.49 -23.22
C ARG A 123 -14.00 -4.71 -23.71
N VAL A 124 -14.89 -5.21 -22.84
CA VAL A 124 -16.31 -5.39 -23.19
C VAL A 124 -16.97 -4.06 -23.55
N GLU A 125 -16.72 -3.00 -22.78
CA GLU A 125 -17.28 -1.68 -23.09
C GLU A 125 -16.74 -1.11 -24.40
N LEU A 126 -15.43 -1.25 -24.67
CA LEU A 126 -14.84 -0.85 -25.94
C LEU A 126 -15.47 -1.61 -27.12
N ALA A 127 -15.60 -2.93 -27.01
CA ALA A 127 -16.19 -3.77 -28.05
C ALA A 127 -17.65 -3.41 -28.33
N ARG A 128 -18.44 -3.11 -27.27
CA ARG A 128 -19.82 -2.61 -27.40
C ARG A 128 -19.92 -1.31 -28.21
N HIS A 129 -18.84 -0.53 -28.25
CA HIS A 129 -18.75 0.73 -28.99
C HIS A 129 -17.91 0.61 -30.29
N GLY A 130 -17.62 -0.61 -30.75
CA GLY A 130 -16.92 -0.86 -32.01
C GLY A 130 -15.41 -0.57 -31.97
N LEU A 131 -14.82 -0.52 -30.78
CA LEU A 131 -13.39 -0.39 -30.58
C LEU A 131 -12.83 -1.69 -30.03
N GLU A 132 -11.88 -2.28 -30.75
CA GLU A 132 -11.08 -3.39 -30.22
C GLU A 132 -9.92 -2.81 -29.42
N ALA A 133 -9.76 -3.24 -28.17
CA ALA A 133 -8.51 -2.99 -27.46
C ALA A 133 -7.44 -3.87 -28.08
N ALA A 134 -6.21 -3.35 -28.23
CA ALA A 134 -5.09 -4.17 -28.71
C ALA A 134 -5.00 -5.46 -27.87
N SER A 135 -5.13 -6.60 -28.53
CA SER A 135 -4.85 -7.90 -27.92
C SER A 135 -3.37 -7.90 -27.53
N SER A 136 -3.07 -7.99 -26.24
CA SER A 136 -1.72 -8.36 -25.82
C SER A 136 -1.47 -9.76 -26.35
N SER A 137 -0.70 -9.88 -27.44
CA SER A 137 -0.04 -11.13 -27.79
C SER A 137 0.91 -11.46 -26.64
N ASP A 138 0.71 -12.65 -26.06
CA ASP A 138 1.54 -13.39 -25.08
C ASP A 138 2.56 -12.60 -24.25
#